data_AF-A0A258CTS2-F1
#
_entry.id   AF-A0A258CTS2-F1
#
_cell.length_a   1.000
_cell.length_b   1.000
_cell.length_c   1.000
_cell.angle_alpha   90.00
_cell.angle_beta   90.00
_cell.angle_gamma   90.00
#
_symmetry.space_group_name_H-M   'P 1'
#
loop_
_entity.id
_entity.type
_entity.pdbx_description
1 polymer ?
#
loop_
_entity_poly.entity_id
_entity_poly.type
_entity_poly.pdbx_seq_one_letter_code
_entity_poly.pdbx_strand_id
1 'polypeptide(L)'
;MSDSVFAAAADEAHAILARLGVPDSILHAGDLPVRSPVTGEALARLAQTPDVPAAIGRAHDAFLAWRQVPAPRRGELVRLLGEELRAAKADL
;
A
#
# COMPACT_ATOMS: atom_id res chain seq x y z
N MET A 1 -9.29 36.26 -4.97
CA MET A 1 -8.81 35.80 -3.66
C MET A 1 -9.86 34.88 -3.07
N SER A 2 -9.81 33.62 -3.49
CA SER A 2 -10.56 32.51 -2.90
C SER A 2 -9.56 31.37 -2.92
N ASP A 3 -8.85 31.24 -1.81
CA ASP A 3 -7.84 30.21 -1.61
C ASP A 3 -8.47 28.83 -1.78
N SER A 4 -7.79 27.98 -2.55
CA SER A 4 -8.11 26.56 -2.69
C SER A 4 -7.91 25.90 -1.33
N VAL A 5 -8.99 25.75 -0.56
CA VAL A 5 -8.98 25.08 0.76
C VAL A 5 -8.86 23.55 0.63
N PHE A 6 -8.86 23.01 -0.59
CA PHE A 6 -8.53 21.61 -0.83
C PHE A 6 -7.07 21.52 -1.27
N ALA A 7 -6.25 20.82 -0.49
CA ALA A 7 -4.99 20.29 -1.00
C ALA A 7 -5.31 19.46 -2.25
N ALA A 8 -4.41 19.47 -3.24
CA ALA A 8 -4.58 18.62 -4.41
C ALA A 8 -4.70 17.16 -3.94
N ALA A 9 -5.60 16.37 -4.53
CA ALA A 9 -5.84 15.01 -4.06
C ALA A 9 -4.58 14.15 -4.19
N ALA A 10 -3.69 14.49 -5.13
CA ALA A 10 -2.37 13.89 -5.26
C ALA A 10 -1.48 14.18 -4.04
N ASP A 11 -1.38 15.44 -3.60
CA ASP A 11 -0.52 15.84 -2.47
C ASP A 11 -0.97 15.16 -1.17
N GLU A 12 -2.28 15.10 -0.93
CA GLU A 12 -2.83 14.43 0.25
C GLU A 12 -2.55 12.92 0.20
N ALA A 13 -2.80 12.27 -0.93
CA ALA A 13 -2.53 10.84 -1.10
C ALA A 13 -1.04 10.52 -0.93
N HIS A 14 -0.14 11.33 -1.48
CA HIS A 14 1.31 11.14 -1.34
C HIS A 14 1.76 11.33 0.11
N ALA A 15 1.23 12.34 0.81
CA ALA A 15 1.51 12.56 2.22
C ALA A 15 1.03 11.41 3.10
N ILE A 16 -0.15 10.84 2.82
CA ILE A 16 -0.67 9.63 3.50
C ILE A 16 0.26 8.44 3.25
N LEU A 17 0.59 8.16 1.98
CA LEU A 17 1.43 7.03 1.60
C LEU A 17 2.83 7.12 2.21
N ALA A 18 3.42 8.32 2.27
CA ALA A 18 4.69 8.56 2.94
C ALA A 18 4.64 8.23 4.45
N ARG A 19 3.56 8.61 5.16
CA ARG A 19 3.35 8.23 6.58
C ARG A 19 3.20 6.73 6.77
N LEU A 20 2.60 6.04 5.80
CA LEU A 20 2.46 4.59 5.77
C LEU A 20 3.74 3.85 5.33
N GLY A 21 4.85 4.57 5.11
CA GLY A 21 6.16 4.00 4.78
C GLY A 21 6.31 3.59 3.31
N VAL A 22 5.43 4.07 2.43
CA VAL A 22 5.51 3.82 1.00
C VAL A 22 6.53 4.78 0.36
N PRO A 23 7.58 4.28 -0.31
CA PRO A 23 8.61 5.13 -0.89
C PRO A 23 8.10 5.82 -2.16
N ASP A 24 8.30 7.13 -2.27
CA ASP A 24 7.89 7.96 -3.41
C ASP A 24 8.24 7.36 -4.78
N SER A 25 9.42 6.73 -4.88
CA SER A 25 9.89 6.05 -6.09
C SER A 25 8.89 5.08 -6.74
N ILE A 26 8.00 4.44 -5.96
CA ILE A 26 7.04 3.48 -6.53
C ILE A 26 5.83 4.16 -7.16
N LEU A 27 5.52 5.41 -6.77
CA LEU A 27 4.38 6.18 -7.27
C LEU A 27 4.57 6.66 -8.71
N HIS A 28 5.81 6.56 -9.20
CA HIS A 28 6.23 7.01 -10.53
C HIS A 28 6.92 5.91 -11.34
N ALA A 29 6.84 4.65 -10.89
CA ALA A 29 7.65 3.55 -11.43
C ALA A 29 7.14 2.94 -12.75
N GLY A 30 5.98 3.35 -13.27
CA GLY A 30 5.43 2.75 -14.49
C GLY A 30 4.42 3.61 -15.23
N ASP A 31 3.52 2.95 -15.97
CA ASP A 31 2.57 3.59 -16.87
C ASP A 31 1.10 3.44 -16.44
N LEU A 32 0.79 2.52 -15.51
CA LEU A 32 -0.57 2.28 -15.01
C LEU A 32 -1.10 3.53 -14.29
N PRO A 33 -2.08 4.25 -14.86
CA PRO A 33 -2.55 5.49 -14.27
C PRO A 33 -3.48 5.23 -13.08
N VAL A 34 -3.19 5.90 -11.97
CA VAL A 34 -4.07 5.96 -10.79
C VAL A 34 -4.69 7.34 -10.72
N ARG A 35 -6.01 7.42 -10.52
CA ARG A 35 -6.76 8.67 -10.53
C ARG A 35 -7.74 8.76 -9.37
N SER A 36 -8.02 9.98 -8.93
CA SER A 36 -9.12 10.25 -8.02
C SER A 36 -10.46 10.15 -8.77
N PRO A 37 -11.43 9.35 -8.29
CA PRO A 37 -12.77 9.33 -8.88
C PRO A 37 -13.57 10.60 -8.54
N VAL A 38 -13.16 11.37 -7.52
CA VAL A 38 -13.84 12.59 -7.08
C VAL A 38 -13.50 13.77 -8.00
N THR A 39 -12.22 13.87 -8.40
CA THR A 39 -11.71 15.04 -9.16
C THR A 39 -11.23 14.68 -10.57
N GLY A 40 -11.03 13.40 -10.90
CA GLY A 40 -10.40 12.94 -12.14
C GLY A 40 -8.87 13.15 -12.19
N GLU A 41 -8.31 13.79 -11.16
CA GLU A 41 -6.89 14.11 -11.03
C GLU A 41 -6.02 12.85 -11.05
N ALA A 42 -4.84 12.94 -11.67
CA ALA A 42 -3.87 11.85 -11.68
C ALA A 42 -3.10 11.84 -10.36
N LEU A 43 -3.14 10.72 -9.65
CA LEU A 43 -2.47 10.54 -8.36
C LEU A 43 -1.09 9.89 -8.52
N ALA A 44 -0.95 8.90 -9.40
CA ALA A 44 0.29 8.15 -9.57
C ALA A 44 0.34 7.43 -10.93
N ARG A 45 1.53 6.95 -11.29
CA ARG A 45 1.71 5.95 -12.36
C ARG A 45 2.54 4.79 -11.85
N LEU A 46 1.90 3.64 -11.69
CA LEU A 46 2.50 2.48 -11.03
C LEU A 46 3.11 1.52 -12.05
N ALA A 47 4.20 0.88 -11.66
CA ALA A 47 4.69 -0.30 -12.37
C ALA A 47 3.70 -1.45 -12.15
N GLN A 48 3.27 -2.09 -13.24
CA GLN A 48 2.59 -3.37 -13.13
C GLN A 48 3.61 -4.45 -12.79
N THR A 49 3.22 -5.44 -11.99
CA THR A 49 4.08 -6.61 -11.78
C THR A 49 4.18 -7.41 -13.08
N PRO A 50 5.38 -7.59 -13.67
CA PRO A 50 5.50 -8.32 -14.93
C PRO A 50 5.48 -9.84 -14.72
N ASP A 51 5.75 -10.31 -13.50
CA ASP A 51 6.00 -11.73 -13.22
C ASP A 51 5.12 -12.25 -12.06
N VAL A 52 3.85 -12.45 -12.40
CA VAL A 52 2.85 -13.07 -11.51
C VAL A 52 3.27 -14.51 -11.12
N PRO A 53 3.74 -15.38 -12.04
CA PRO A 53 4.20 -16.72 -11.68
C PRO A 53 5.32 -16.73 -10.62
N ALA A 54 6.33 -15.85 -10.72
CA ALA A 54 7.36 -15.77 -9.70
C ALA A 54 6.85 -15.26 -8.36
N ALA A 55 5.90 -14.32 -8.35
CA ALA A 55 5.25 -13.88 -7.11
C ALA A 55 4.49 -15.02 -6.42
N ILE A 56 3.77 -15.84 -7.20
CA ILE A 56 3.10 -17.05 -6.71
C ILE A 56 4.12 -18.05 -6.14
N GLY A 57 5.23 -18.27 -6.86
CA GLY A 57 6.31 -19.15 -6.40
C GLY A 57 6.86 -18.73 -5.03
N ARG A 58 7.20 -17.43 -4.87
CA ARG A 58 7.67 -16.89 -3.59
C ARG A 58 6.62 -17.05 -2.47
N ALA A 59 5.35 -16.83 -2.77
CA ALA A 59 4.27 -17.01 -1.80
C ALA A 59 4.13 -18.49 -1.39
N HIS A 60 4.29 -19.43 -2.32
CA HIS A 60 4.27 -20.86 -2.03
C HIS A 60 5.43 -21.25 -1.12
N ASP A 61 6.66 -20.83 -1.43
CA ASP A 61 7.85 -21.12 -0.62
C ASP A 61 7.70 -20.57 0.80
N ALA A 62 7.21 -19.32 0.93
CA ALA A 62 6.91 -18.72 2.23
C ALA A 62 5.85 -19.53 2.99
N PHE A 63 4.80 -20.01 2.33
CA PHE A 63 3.78 -20.85 2.94
C PHE A 63 4.34 -22.19 3.46
N LEU A 64 5.23 -22.85 2.70
CA LEU A 64 5.84 -24.11 3.13
C LEU A 64 6.62 -23.96 4.44
N ALA A 65 7.27 -22.81 4.66
CA ALA A 65 7.88 -22.47 5.93
C ALA A 65 6.83 -22.06 6.98
N TRP A 66 5.88 -21.21 6.61
CA TRP A 66 4.88 -20.64 7.53
C TRP A 66 3.94 -21.69 8.12
N ARG A 67 3.59 -22.74 7.37
CA ARG A 67 2.71 -23.83 7.86
C ARG A 67 3.32 -24.60 9.03
N GLN A 68 4.65 -24.59 9.18
CA GLN A 68 5.35 -25.21 10.29
C GLN A 68 5.36 -24.33 11.56
N VAL A 69 5.02 -23.04 11.46
CA VAL A 69 4.93 -22.14 12.62
C VAL A 69 3.68 -22.49 13.43
N PRO A 70 3.75 -22.70 14.76
CA PRO A 70 2.58 -23.01 15.58
C PRO A 70 1.45 -21.99 15.41
N ALA A 71 0.21 -22.47 15.32
CA ALA A 71 -0.96 -21.63 15.08
C ALA A 71 -1.07 -20.41 16.03
N PRO A 72 -0.83 -20.53 17.35
CA PRO A 72 -0.85 -19.36 18.24
C PRO A 72 0.18 -18.28 17.89
N ARG A 73 1.38 -18.68 17.45
CA ARG A 73 2.43 -17.72 17.03
C ARG A 73 2.07 -17.02 15.72
N ARG A 74 1.40 -17.71 14.80
CA ARG A 74 0.86 -17.07 13.58
C ARG A 74 -0.24 -16.07 13.92
N GLY A 75 -1.10 -16.40 14.89
CA GLY A 75 -2.12 -15.49 15.41
C GLY A 75 -1.53 -14.24 16.04
N GLU A 76 -0.39 -14.36 16.72
CA GLU A 76 0.31 -13.20 17.29
C GLU A 76 0.78 -12.20 16.21
N LEU A 77 1.27 -12.68 15.07
CA LEU A 77 1.58 -11.80 13.94
C LEU A 77 0.35 -11.02 13.47
N VAL A 78 -0.81 -11.69 13.36
CA VAL A 78 -2.06 -11.05 12.95
C VAL A 78 -2.52 -10.03 13.99
N ARG A 79 -2.36 -10.32 15.28
CA ARG A 79 -2.66 -9.37 16.37
C ARG A 79 -1.81 -8.12 16.26
N LEU A 80 -0.50 -8.27 16.08
CA LEU A 80 0.45 -7.16 15.93
C LEU A 80 0.14 -6.33 14.68
N LEU A 81 -0.13 -6.97 13.54
CA LEU A 81 -0.57 -6.26 12.33
C LEU A 81 -1.86 -5.46 12.59
N GLY A 82 -2.80 -6.04 13.34
CA GLY A 82 -4.01 -5.34 13.77
C GLY A 82 -3.74 -4.09 14.63
N GLU A 83 -2.73 -4.12 15.50
CA GLU A 83 -2.34 -2.92 16.27
C GLU A 83 -1.79 -1.82 15.37
N GLU A 84 -0.89 -2.16 14.44
CA GLU A 84 -0.33 -1.19 13.49
C GLU A 84 -1.43 -0.56 12.61
N LEU A 85 -2.38 -1.38 12.11
CA LEU A 85 -3.50 -0.88 11.32
C LEU A 85 -4.44 0.02 12.12
N ARG A 86 -4.68 -0.28 13.41
CA ARG A 86 -5.48 0.61 14.28
C ARG A 86 -4.76 1.91 14.57
N ALA A 87 -3.43 1.87 14.76
CA ALA A 87 -2.62 3.07 14.92
C ALA A 87 -2.67 3.96 13.67
N ALA A 88 -2.67 3.36 12.47
CA ALA A 88 -2.74 4.04 11.18
C ALA A 88 -4.18 4.38 10.70
N LYS A 89 -5.22 4.18 11.52
CA LYS A 89 -6.63 4.27 11.09
C LYS A 89 -7.03 5.60 10.47
N ALA A 90 -6.45 6.72 10.89
CA ALA A 90 -6.79 8.03 10.31
C ALA A 90 -6.29 8.18 8.87
N ASP A 91 -5.30 7.38 8.47
CA ASP A 91 -4.64 7.42 7.17
C ASP A 91 -5.21 6.37 6.18
N LEU A 92 -6.00 5.40 6.64
CA LEU A 92 -6.55 4.27 5.86
C LEU A 92 -8.09 4.31 5.76
#